data_AF-A0A7J2U781-F1
#
_entry.id   AF-A0A7J2U781-F1
#
_cell.length_a   1.000
_cell.length_b   1.000
_cell.length_c   1.000
_cell.angle_alpha   90.00
_cell.angle_beta   90.00
_cell.angle_gamma   90.00
#
_symmetry.space_group_name_H-M   'P 1'
#
loop_
_entity.id
_entity.type
_entity.pdbx_description
1 polymer ?
#
loop_
_entity_poly.entity_id
_entity_poly.type
_entity_poly.pdbx_seq_one_letter_code
_entity_poly.pdbx_strand_id
1 'polypeptide(L)' 'MNVTVSIKVRKELVELADKMIKLGLAKSRSHTFNIMIERGLKEVEFWENIYRDVEELKKQNFVLRHGNLNKLLEEDRAQ' A
#
# COMPACT_ATOMS: atom_id res chain seq x y z
N MET A 1 0.67 -13.50 -19.95
CA MET A 1 1.44 -14.75 -19.78
C MET A 1 1.35 -15.16 -18.32
N ASN A 2 1.04 -16.42 -18.02
CA ASN A 2 0.99 -16.91 -16.64
C ASN A 2 2.23 -17.76 -16.36
N VAL A 3 2.90 -17.51 -15.24
CA VAL A 3 4.08 -18.27 -14.80
C VAL A 3 3.71 -19.06 -13.55
N THR A 4 4.05 -20.33 -13.52
CA THR A 4 3.88 -21.17 -12.32
C THR A 4 5.06 -20.96 -11.39
N VAL A 5 4.75 -20.62 -10.14
CA VAL A 5 5.75 -20.45 -9.09
C VAL A 5 5.40 -21.34 -7.90
N SER A 6 6.43 -21.83 -7.20
CA SER A 6 6.27 -22.49 -5.91
C SER A 6 6.64 -21.49 -4.81
N ILE A 7 5.72 -21.25 -3.88
CA ILE A 7 5.90 -20.27 -2.80
C ILE A 7 5.74 -20.95 -1.44
N LYS A 8 6.60 -20.59 -0.49
CA LYS A 8 6.42 -20.96 0.92
C LYS A 8 5.60 -19.88 1.60
N VAL A 9 4.51 -20.27 2.22
CA VAL A 9 3.59 -19.35 2.92
C VAL A 9 3.26 -19.89 4.31
N ARG A 10 2.85 -19.00 5.21
CA ARG A 10 2.33 -19.40 6.54
C ARG A 10 1.04 -20.20 6.37
N LYS A 11 0.81 -21.17 7.27
CA LYS A 11 -0.38 -22.04 7.26
C LYS A 11 -1.69 -21.24 7.27
N GLU A 12 -1.73 -20.16 8.05
CA GLU A 12 -2.87 -19.25 8.16
C GLU A 12 -3.32 -18.68 6.80
N LEU A 13 -2.39 -18.40 5.89
CA LEU A 13 -2.71 -17.89 4.56
C LEU A 13 -3.35 -18.95 3.67
N VAL A 14 -2.95 -20.22 3.85
CA VAL A 14 -3.58 -21.35 3.15
C VAL A 14 -5.01 -21.55 3.65
N GLU A 15 -5.23 -21.47 4.96
CA GLU A 15 -6.56 -21.58 5.56
C GLU A 15 -7.49 -20.45 5.12
N LEU A 16 -6.95 -19.22 5.03
CA LEU A 16 -7.68 -18.08 4.46
C LEU A 16 -8.02 -18.32 2.99
N ALA A 17 -7.08 -18.83 2.20
CA ALA A 17 -7.32 -19.15 0.80
C ALA A 17 -8.44 -20.20 0.64
N ASP A 18 -8.45 -21.23 1.49
CA ASP A 18 -9.51 -22.24 1.49
C ASP A 18 -10.87 -21.66 1.86
N LYS A 19 -10.93 -20.72 2.83
CA LYS A 19 -12.17 -20.00 3.16
C LYS A 19 -12.67 -19.17 1.98
N MET A 20 -11.79 -18.46 1.28
CA MET A 20 -12.16 -17.66 0.10
C MET A 20 -12.74 -18.52 -1.02
N ILE A 21 -12.20 -19.73 -1.25
CA ILE A 21 -12.77 -20.69 -2.20
C ILE A 21 -14.16 -21.15 -1.74
N LYS A 22 -14.33 -21.51 -0.46
CA LYS A 22 -15.62 -21.93 0.11
C LYS A 22 -16.70 -20.85 0.00
N LEU A 23 -16.30 -19.58 0.09
CA LEU A 23 -17.19 -18.42 -0.07
C LEU A 23 -17.47 -18.07 -1.55
N GLY A 24 -16.89 -18.79 -2.51
CA GLY A 24 -17.06 -18.53 -3.94
C GLY A 24 -16.31 -17.30 -4.45
N LEU A 25 -15.39 -16.74 -3.65
CA LEU A 25 -14.61 -15.56 -4.01
C LEU A 25 -13.47 -15.88 -5.00
N ALA A 26 -13.09 -17.16 -5.10
CA ALA A 26 -12.03 -17.61 -5.99
C ALA A 26 -12.26 -19.03 -6.49
N LYS A 27 -11.65 -19.36 -7.63
CA LYS A 27 -11.80 -20.66 -8.31
C LYS A 27 -10.81 -21.73 -7.82
N SER A 28 -9.69 -21.30 -7.21
CA SER A 28 -8.62 -22.20 -6.75
C SER A 28 -7.70 -21.48 -5.75
N ARG A 29 -6.80 -22.23 -5.09
CA ARG A 29 -5.80 -21.65 -4.20
C ARG A 29 -4.90 -20.67 -4.93
N SER A 30 -4.41 -21.03 -6.12
CA SER A 30 -3.56 -20.14 -6.92
C SER A 30 -4.29 -18.86 -7.32
N HIS A 31 -5.56 -18.95 -7.73
CA HIS A 31 -6.37 -17.76 -8.02
C HIS A 31 -6.52 -16.87 -6.77
N THR A 32 -6.72 -17.49 -5.61
CA THR A 32 -6.82 -16.78 -4.34
C THR A 32 -5.52 -16.05 -3.97
N PHE A 33 -4.37 -16.72 -4.10
CA PHE A 33 -3.07 -16.09 -3.84
C PHE A 33 -2.81 -14.94 -4.82
N ASN A 34 -3.18 -15.10 -6.09
CA ASN A 34 -3.06 -14.01 -7.06
C ASN A 34 -3.90 -12.79 -6.65
N ILE A 35 -5.16 -12.98 -6.24
CA ILE A 35 -6.02 -11.89 -5.74
C ILE A 35 -5.36 -11.17 -4.55
N MET A 36 -4.81 -11.94 -3.60
CA MET A 36 -4.12 -11.37 -2.44
C MET A 36 -2.88 -10.56 -2.84
N ILE A 37 -2.07 -11.09 -3.76
CA ILE A 37 -0.83 -10.46 -4.24
C ILE A 37 -1.15 -9.20 -5.06
N GLU A 38 -2.12 -9.26 -5.98
CA GLU A 38 -2.56 -8.11 -6.79
C GLU A 38 -3.03 -6.95 -5.92
N ARG A 39 -3.72 -7.25 -4.81
CA ARG A 39 -4.13 -6.22 -3.86
C ARG A 39 -2.95 -5.61 -3.13
N GLY A 40 -1.93 -6.40 -2.81
CA GLY A 40 -0.67 -5.89 -2.25
C GLY A 40 0.15 -5.06 -3.24
N LEU A 41 0.12 -5.39 -4.53
CA LEU A 41 0.82 -4.64 -5.58
C LEU A 41 0.32 -3.20 -5.70
N LYS A 42 -0.99 -2.98 -5.57
CA LYS A 42 -1.58 -1.63 -5.59
C LYS A 42 -1.03 -0.72 -4.49
N GLU A 43 -0.75 -1.29 -3.32
CA GLU A 43 -0.14 -0.55 -2.21
C GLU A 43 1.31 -0.18 -2.55
N VAL A 44 2.07 -1.10 -3.14
CA VAL A 44 3.45 -0.85 -3.57
C VAL A 44 3.48 0.24 -4.65
N GLU A 45 2.64 0.15 -5.68
CA GLU A 45 2.53 1.16 -6.73
C GLU A 45 2.15 2.54 -6.16
N PHE A 46 1.25 2.58 -5.18
CA PHE A 46 0.89 3.82 -4.49
C PHE A 46 2.13 4.45 -3.84
N TRP A 47 2.91 3.69 -3.06
CA TRP A 47 4.10 4.22 -2.42
C TRP A 47 5.18 4.62 -3.42
N GLU A 48 5.39 3.85 -4.50
CA GLU A 48 6.32 4.23 -5.57
C GLU A 48 5.96 5.58 -6.21
N ASN A 49 4.67 5.84 -6.42
CA ASN A 49 4.21 7.14 -6.91
C ASN A 49 4.52 8.25 -5.91
N ILE A 50 4.20 8.06 -4.63
CA ILE A 50 4.48 9.05 -3.58
C ILE A 50 5.98 9.35 -3.51
N TYR A 51 6.84 8.34 -3.54
CA TYR A 51 8.29 8.55 -3.49
C TYR A 51 8.81 9.30 -4.72
N ARG A 52 8.27 9.01 -5.91
CA ARG A 52 8.59 9.74 -7.14
C ARG A 52 8.17 11.21 -7.04
N ASP A 53 6.95 11.49 -6.59
CA ASP A 53 6.44 12.86 -6.43
C ASP A 53 7.30 13.65 -5.44
N VAL A 54 7.68 13.04 -4.32
CA VAL A 54 8.58 13.65 -3.33
C VAL A 54 9.94 13.96 -3.95
N GLU A 55 10.49 13.06 -4.78
CA GLU A 55 11.77 13.28 -5.45
C GLU A 55 11.70 14.42 -6.48
N GLU A 56 10.59 14.54 -7.20
CA GLU A 56 10.34 15.66 -8.12
C GLU A 56 10.25 17.00 -7.37
N LEU A 57 9.53 17.05 -6.24
CA LEU A 57 9.43 18.24 -5.41
C LEU A 57 10.78 18.66 -4.81
N LYS A 58 11.61 17.69 -4.39
CA LYS A 58 12.99 17.96 -3.94
C LYS A 58 13.84 18.57 -5.03
N LYS A 59 13.78 18.06 -6.27
CA LYS A 59 14.49 18.62 -7.43
C LYS A 59 14.05 20.04 -7.74
N GLN A 60 12.77 20.35 -7.50
CA GLN A 60 12.21 21.70 -7.67
C GLN A 60 12.49 22.62 -6.46
N ASN A 61 13.28 22.16 -5.48
CA ASN A 61 13.58 22.88 -4.23
C ASN A 61 12.34 23.23 -3.38
N PHE A 62 11.21 22.55 -3.62
CA PHE A 62 10.01 22.63 -2.80
C PHE A 62 10.20 21.79 -1.53
N VAL A 63 10.91 22.37 -0.57
CA VAL A 63 10.97 21.83 0.79
C VAL A 63 9.72 22.31 1.53
N LEU A 64 8.89 21.37 2.00
CA LEU A 64 7.88 21.67 3.01
C LEU A 64 8.63 22.14 4.27
N ARG A 65 8.86 23.45 4.38
CA ARG A 65 9.18 24.07 5.66
C ARG A 65 7.94 23.85 6.50
N HIS A 66 8.03 22.98 7.49
CA HIS A 66 6.98 22.72 8.47
C HIS A 66 6.36 24.08 8.83
N GLY A 67 5.13 24.29 8.36
CA GLY A 67 4.53 25.62 8.34
C GLY A 67 4.50 26.15 9.77
N ASN A 68 4.62 27.47 9.91
CA ASN A 68 4.46 28.24 11.14
C ASN A 68 3.06 28.09 11.78
N LEU A 69 2.40 26.93 11.66
CA LEU A 69 1.11 26.60 12.25
C LEU A 69 1.15 26.82 13.77
N ASN A 70 2.25 26.44 14.43
CA ASN A 70 2.44 26.74 15.85
C ASN A 70 2.44 28.25 16.13
N LYS A 71 3.07 29.06 15.28
CA LYS A 71 3.09 30.53 15.42
C LYS A 71 1.70 31.14 15.24
N LEU A 72 0.93 30.68 14.24
CA LEU A 72 -0.45 31.13 14.01
C LEU A 72 -1.39 30.72 15.16
N LEU A 73 -1.19 29.53 15.73
CA LEU A 73 -1.98 29.05 16.88
C LEU A 73 -1.58 29.74 18.20
N GLU A 74 -0.32 30.17 18.34
CA GLU A 74 0.14 30.96 19.49
C GLU A 74 -0.43 32.40 19.45
N GLU A 75 -0.52 33.01 18.27
CA GLU A 75 -1.09 34.35 18.09
C GLU A 75 -2.59 34.40 18.42
N ASP A 76 -3.36 33.37 18.08
CA ASP A 76 -4.80 33.27 18.37
C ASP A 76 -5.09 33.01 19.87
N ARG A 77 -4.20 32.29 20.56
CA ARG A 77 -4.31 32.03 22.02
C ARG A 77 -3.92 33.21 22.90
N ALA A 78 -3.28 34.22 22.33
CA ALA A 78 -2.82 35.41 23.04
C ALA A 78 -3.82 36.58 22.98
N GLN A 79 -4.97 36.41 22.30
CA GLN A 79 -6.14 37.28 22.38
C GLN A 79 -7.10 36.84 23.50
#